data_AF-A0AAU9KBJ9-F1
#
_entry.id   AF-A0AAU9KBJ9-F1
#
_cell.length_a   1.000
_cell.length_b   1.000
_cell.length_c   1.000
_cell.angle_alpha   90.00
_cell.angle_beta   90.00
_cell.angle_gamma   90.00
#
_symmetry.space_group_name_H-M   'P 1'
#
loop_
_entity.id
_entity.type
_entity.pdbx_description
1 polymer ?
#
loop_
_entity_poly.entity_id
_entity_poly.type
_entity_poly.pdbx_seq_one_letter_code
_entity_poly.pdbx_strand_id
1 'polypeptide(L)' 'MDSLKDVVRADLERRGWEVKDGILYGGDFLLYKGSTEGHTHAEFIVKLYEKLPTYQEILGSVRVATQVKKVYFT' A
#
# COMPACT_ATOMS: atom_id res chain seq x y z
N MET A 1 -13.75 11.61 14.01
CA MET A 1 -14.25 10.99 12.76
C MET A 1 -13.04 10.29 12.19
N ASP A 2 -12.90 8.99 12.41
CA ASP A 2 -11.74 8.25 11.91
C ASP A 2 -11.78 8.28 10.39
N SER A 3 -10.68 8.67 9.76
CA SER A 3 -10.60 8.66 8.31
C SER A 3 -10.55 7.21 7.81
N LEU A 4 -10.99 6.95 6.57
CA LEU A 4 -10.88 5.61 5.97
C LEU A 4 -9.44 5.07 6.05
N LYS A 5 -8.45 5.96 5.96
CA LYS A 5 -7.03 5.65 6.14
C LYS A 5 -6.71 5.11 7.53
N ASP A 6 -7.25 5.72 8.58
CA ASP A 6 -6.99 5.31 9.96
C ASP A 6 -7.57 3.92 10.24
N VAL A 7 -8.79 3.67 9.75
CA VAL A 7 -9.46 2.37 9.88
C VAL A 7 -8.67 1.27 9.16
N VAL A 8 -8.24 1.53 7.92
CA VAL A 8 -7.47 0.54 7.15
C VAL A 8 -6.08 0.33 7.75
N ARG A 9 -5.40 1.39 8.21
CA ARG A 9 -4.11 1.26 8.89
C ARG A 9 -4.23 0.35 10.11
N ALA A 10 -5.21 0.60 10.98
CA ALA A 10 -5.44 -0.22 12.17
C ALA A 10 -5.76 -1.68 11.82
N ASP A 11 -6.52 -1.94 10.75
CA ASP A 11 -6.79 -3.31 10.29
C ASP A 11 -5.52 -4.02 9.81
N LEU A 12 -4.67 -3.34 9.05
CA LEU A 12 -3.44 -3.89 8.51
C LEU A 12 -2.41 -4.16 9.62
N GLU A 13 -2.26 -3.23 10.56
CA GLU A 13 -1.41 -3.43 11.74
C GLU A 13 -1.89 -4.60 12.61
N ARG A 14 -3.21 -4.72 12.83
CA ARG A 14 -3.81 -5.86 13.53
C ARG A 14 -3.56 -7.21 12.83
N ARG A 15 -3.43 -7.20 11.50
CA ARG A 15 -3.06 -8.39 10.70
C ARG A 15 -1.55 -8.69 10.73
N GLY A 16 -0.76 -7.91 11.47
CA GLY A 16 0.68 -8.11 11.64
C GLY A 16 1.53 -7.48 10.55
N TRP A 17 1.00 -6.53 9.79
CA TRP A 17 1.78 -5.74 8.84
C TRP A 17 2.41 -4.54 9.53
N GLU A 18 3.66 -4.25 9.23
CA GLU A 18 4.23 -2.94 9.49
C GLU A 18 3.81 -2.00 8.33
N VAL A 19 3.09 -0.94 8.68
CA VAL A 19 2.48 -0.01 7.72
C VAL A 19 3.26 1.30 7.70
N LYS A 20 3.75 1.70 6.52
CA LYS A 20 4.40 3.01 6.30
C LYS A 20 3.71 3.80 5.20
N ASP A 21 4.06 5.08 5.07
CA ASP A 21 3.48 5.94 4.03
C ASP A 21 3.96 5.54 2.63
N GLY A 22 3.01 5.42 1.69
CA GLY A 22 3.26 4.99 0.31
C GLY A 22 3.40 6.10 -0.73
N ILE A 23 3.45 7.37 -0.29
CA ILE A 23 3.36 8.54 -1.18
C ILE A 23 4.42 8.56 -2.29
N LEU A 24 5.63 8.08 -2.00
CA LEU A 24 6.73 8.01 -2.97
C LEU A 24 6.46 7.06 -4.15
N TYR A 25 5.48 6.17 -4.00
CA TYR A 25 5.10 5.18 -5.00
C TYR A 25 3.66 5.38 -5.50
N GLY A 26 3.04 6.53 -5.19
CA GLY A 26 1.68 6.86 -5.63
C GLY A 26 0.56 6.07 -4.95
N GLY A 27 0.87 5.36 -3.86
CA GLY A 27 -0.09 4.68 -2.99
C GLY A 27 -0.23 5.39 -1.63
N ASP A 28 -1.16 4.91 -0.82
CA ASP A 28 -1.39 5.41 0.53
C ASP A 28 -0.48 4.73 1.54
N PHE A 29 -0.26 3.42 1.38
CA PHE A 29 0.55 2.64 2.31
C PHE A 29 1.56 1.72 1.61
N LEU A 30 2.64 1.43 2.35
CA LEU A 30 3.57 0.35 2.10
C LEU A 30 3.44 -0.69 3.20
N LEU A 31 3.35 -1.96 2.80
CA LEU A 31 3.26 -3.06 3.75
C LEU A 31 4.54 -3.87 3.78
N TYR A 32 5.04 -4.10 5.00
CA TYR A 32 6.21 -4.91 5.28
C TYR A 32 5.80 -6.09 6.16
N LYS A 33 6.37 -7.26 5.87
CA LYS A 33 6.12 -8.49 6.62
C LYS A 33 7.24 -8.69 7.65
N GLY A 34 6.92 -8.50 8.94
CA GLY A 34 7.86 -8.66 10.06
C GLY A 34 8.63 -7.40 10.47
N SER A 35 9.32 -7.48 11.61
CA SER A 35 10.13 -6.40 12.19
C SER A 35 11.36 -6.12 11.31
N THR A 36 11.47 -4.90 10.79
CA THR A 36 12.58 -4.49 9.90
C THR A 36 13.92 -4.36 10.63
N GLU A 37 14.59 -5.47 10.91
CA GLU A 37 16.05 -5.50 11.05
C GLU A 37 16.66 -5.91 9.70
N GLY A 38 17.04 -4.91 8.90
CA GLY A 38 17.82 -5.12 7.68
C GLY A 38 16.99 -5.22 6.39
N HIS A 39 17.13 -4.20 5.54
CA HIS A 39 16.87 -4.20 4.09
C HIS A 39 15.64 -4.97 3.61
N THR A 40 14.49 -4.83 4.27
CA THR A 40 13.25 -5.47 3.84
C THR A 40 12.53 -4.56 2.84
N HIS A 41 12.45 -4.98 1.58
CA HIS A 41 11.60 -4.31 0.60
C HIS A 41 10.13 -4.49 1.01
N ALA A 42 9.35 -3.40 1.04
CA ALA A 42 7.89 -3.52 1.19
C ALA A 42 7.33 -4.50 0.14
N GLU A 43 6.48 -5.45 0.53
CA GLU A 43 5.89 -6.43 -0.39
C GLU A 43 4.79 -5.79 -1.24
N PHE A 44 4.02 -4.87 -0.64
CA PHE A 44 2.83 -4.30 -1.25
C PHE A 44 2.86 -2.78 -1.23
N ILE A 45 2.30 -2.20 -2.31
CA ILE A 45 1.80 -0.83 -2.33
C ILE A 45 0.28 -0.92 -2.29
N VAL A 46 -0.33 -0.28 -1.30
CA VAL A 46 -1.78 -0.21 -1.13
C VAL A 46 -2.25 1.19 -1.46
N LYS A 47 -3.34 1.29 -2.23
CA LYS A 47 -4.00 2.55 -2.53
C LYS A 47 -5.48 2.42 -2.23
N LEU A 48 -6.01 3.41 -1.52
CA LEU A 48 -7.40 3.47 -1.16
C LEU A 48 -8.16 4.32 -2.17
N TYR A 49 -9.36 3.85 -2.51
CA TYR A 49 -10.23 4.51 -3.44
C TYR A 49 -11.61 4.70 -2.79
N GLU A 50 -12.08 5.95 -2.69
CA GLU A 50 -13.44 6.25 -2.22
C GLU A 50 -14.51 5.92 -3.28
N LYS A 51 -14.09 5.85 -4.55
CA LYS A 51 -14.91 5.48 -5.71
C LYS A 51 -14.12 4.50 -6.56
N LEU A 52 -14.80 3.62 -7.27
CA LEU A 52 -14.12 2.66 -8.15
C LEU A 52 -13.15 3.38 -9.10
N PRO A 53 -11.87 2.98 -9.14
CA PRO A 53 -10.90 3.59 -10.03
C PRO A 53 -11.21 3.26 -11.48
N THR A 54 -10.81 4.16 -12.36
CA THR A 54 -10.81 3.90 -13.81
C THR A 54 -9.75 2.88 -14.19
N TYR A 55 -9.93 2.23 -15.33
CA TYR A 55 -8.96 1.30 -15.88
C TYR A 55 -7.56 1.92 -16.05
N GLN A 56 -7.48 3.21 -16.44
CA GLN A 56 -6.21 3.91 -16.61
C GLN A 56 -5.48 4.13 -15.27
N GLU A 57 -6.21 4.44 -14.21
CA GLU A 57 -5.64 4.59 -12.87
C GLU A 57 -5.11 3.26 -12.34
N ILE A 58 -5.84 2.17 -12.53
CA ILE A 58 -5.38 0.82 -12.17
C ILE A 58 -4.10 0.48 -12.94
N LEU A 59 -4.08 0.68 -14.25
CA LEU A 59 -2.89 0.42 -15.09
C LEU A 59 -1.67 1.23 -14.65
N GLY A 60 -1.86 2.52 -14.34
CA GLY A 60 -0.80 3.39 -13.87
C GLY A 60 -0.18 2.87 -12.58
N SER A 61 -1.02 2.47 -11.63
CA SER A 61 -0.56 1.92 -10.36
C SER A 61 0.12 0.56 -10.50
N VAL A 62 -0.42 -0.35 -11.31
CA VAL A 62 0.19 -1.66 -11.61
C VAL A 62 1.56 -1.49 -12.26
N ARG A 63 1.71 -0.53 -13.17
CA ARG A 63 3.00 -0.21 -13.79
C ARG A 63 4.04 0.21 -12.75
N VAL A 64 3.68 1.11 -11.84
CA VAL A 64 4.61 1.57 -10.78
C VAL A 64 5.04 0.39 -9.91
N ALA A 65 4.09 -0.40 -9.41
CA ALA A 65 4.38 -1.56 -8.58
C ALA A 65 5.30 -2.58 -9.29
N THR A 66 5.02 -2.87 -10.56
CA THR A 66 5.85 -3.76 -11.39
C THR A 66 7.29 -3.25 -11.51
N GLN A 67 7.48 -1.94 -11.73
CA GLN A 67 8.83 -1.34 -11.85
C GLN A 67 9.64 -1.42 -10.56
N VAL A 68 8.99 -1.32 -9.40
CA VAL A 68 9.66 -1.42 -8.09
C VAL A 68 9.66 -2.82 -7.49
N LYS A 69 9.29 -3.84 -8.30
CA LYS A 69 9.20 -5.25 -7.90
C LYS A 69 8.28 -5.49 -6.69
N LYS A 70 7.17 -4.75 -6.61
CA LYS A 70 6.13 -4.89 -5.58
C LYS A 70 4.82 -5.36 -6.21
N VAL A 71 3.96 -5.95 -5.41
CA VAL A 71 2.61 -6.32 -5.85
C VAL A 71 1.66 -5.17 -5.52
N TYR A 72 0.85 -4.76 -6.50
CA TYR A 72 -0.18 -3.74 -6.29
C TYR A 72 -1.46 -4.41 -5.77
N PHE A 73 -2.01 -3.89 -4.67
CA PHE A 73 -3.28 -4.34 -4.11
C PHE A 73 -4.25 -3.15 -4.07
N THR A 74 -5.34 -3.26 -4.83
CA THR A 74 -6.47 -2.32 -4.85
C THR A 74 -7.57 -2.76 -3.92
#